data_AF-A0A7J7DAZ2-F1
#
_entry.id   AF-A0A7J7DAZ2-F1
#
_cell.length_a   1.000
_cell.length_b   1.000
_cell.length_c   1.000
_cell.angle_alpha   90.00
_cell.angle_beta   90.00
_cell.angle_gamma   90.00
#
_symmetry.space_group_name_H-M   'P 1'
#
loop_
_entity.id
_entity.type
_entity.pdbx_description
1 polymer ?
#
loop_
_entity_poly.entity_id
_entity_poly.type
_entity_poly.pdbx_seq_one_letter_code
_entity_poly.pdbx_strand_id
1 'polypeptide(L)'
;MEPIWNLLYLLEPAPFTLIVTAVAVTFASAVRALNHEKEMERNRDLSEASITLDKSQALMIPIMSSCSLLLMFYLFSSVSQLLTAFTAIASVSSLFFCLSPHVAYVKSHYGLADPFVSRCCSKSFTRIQGLLLFTCSMIVAAWLVSGHWVLNNLLGISICIAFVSHVRLPNVKVCAMLLSCLFVYDIFWVFFSERIFGANVMVSVATQQASNPVHTVADRLGFPDLQLITKKLELPVKIIFPRNLLGGAVSARSAADFMMLGLGDMAIPAMLLALVLCFDHRKSRDPVNLLELNSSKGHTYIWYALPGYAIGLITALAAGILTHSPQPALLYLVPSTLGPVIVVSWMRKELAELWEGSMPNFIDKARQVEV
;
A
#
# COMPACT_ATOMS: atom_id res chain seq x y z
N MET A 1 7.28 -36.76 -5.27
CA MET A 1 6.12 -36.20 -6.00
C MET A 1 5.13 -35.48 -5.08
N GLU A 2 5.18 -35.70 -3.76
CA GLU A 2 4.37 -34.98 -2.76
C GLU A 2 4.49 -33.43 -2.75
N PRO A 3 5.65 -32.78 -3.00
CA PRO A 3 5.73 -31.32 -2.94
C PRO A 3 4.98 -30.60 -4.08
N ILE A 4 4.79 -31.26 -5.24
CA ILE A 4 4.11 -30.65 -6.39
C ILE A 4 2.59 -30.64 -6.19
N TRP A 5 2.03 -31.65 -5.51
CA TRP A 5 0.62 -31.64 -5.12
C TRP A 5 0.32 -30.55 -4.09
N ASN A 6 1.28 -30.21 -3.22
CA ASN A 6 1.13 -29.08 -2.31
C ASN A 6 1.06 -27.73 -3.05
N LEU A 7 1.55 -27.62 -4.29
CA LEU A 7 1.34 -26.42 -5.10
C LEU A 7 -0.11 -26.27 -5.58
N LEU A 8 -0.92 -27.33 -5.56
CA LEU A 8 -2.34 -27.25 -5.88
C LEU A 8 -3.09 -26.38 -4.84
N TYR A 9 -2.57 -26.26 -3.61
CA TYR A 9 -3.07 -25.30 -2.63
C TYR A 9 -3.03 -23.86 -3.14
N LEU A 10 -2.13 -23.52 -4.07
CA LEU A 10 -2.07 -22.18 -4.66
C LEU A 10 -3.29 -21.85 -5.52
N LEU A 11 -3.99 -22.88 -6.03
CA LEU A 11 -5.19 -22.75 -6.84
C LEU A 11 -6.48 -22.75 -5.98
N GLU A 12 -6.35 -22.86 -4.66
CA GLU A 12 -7.49 -22.65 -3.76
C GLU A 12 -8.03 -21.21 -3.88
N PRO A 13 -9.33 -20.99 -3.60
CA PRO A 13 -9.97 -19.70 -3.76
C PRO A 13 -9.31 -18.60 -2.90
N ALA A 14 -8.77 -18.92 -1.73
CA ALA A 14 -8.13 -17.94 -0.84
C ALA A 14 -6.80 -17.36 -1.40
N PRO A 15 -5.76 -18.17 -1.74
CA PRO A 15 -4.54 -17.65 -2.35
C PRO A 15 -4.81 -17.00 -3.71
N PHE A 16 -5.71 -17.55 -4.52
CA PHE A 16 -6.08 -16.95 -5.79
C PHE A 16 -6.70 -15.56 -5.60
N THR A 17 -7.69 -15.41 -4.70
CA THR A 17 -8.30 -14.10 -4.42
C THR A 17 -7.31 -13.13 -3.80
N LEU A 18 -6.39 -13.60 -2.95
CA LEU A 18 -5.31 -12.78 -2.41
C LEU A 18 -4.40 -12.25 -3.53
N ILE A 19 -3.91 -13.12 -4.42
CA ILE A 19 -3.05 -12.73 -5.55
C ILE A 19 -3.79 -11.72 -6.45
N VAL A 20 -5.03 -12.04 -6.85
CA VAL A 20 -5.83 -11.15 -7.71
C VAL A 20 -6.06 -9.80 -7.04
N THR A 21 -6.39 -9.79 -5.75
CA THR A 21 -6.58 -8.54 -5.00
C THR A 21 -5.28 -7.75 -4.94
N ALA A 22 -4.15 -8.40 -4.63
CA ALA A 22 -2.86 -7.73 -4.55
C ALA A 22 -2.42 -7.15 -5.91
N VAL A 23 -2.58 -7.87 -7.01
CA VAL A 23 -2.29 -7.38 -8.37
C VAL A 23 -3.23 -6.23 -8.75
N ALA A 24 -4.53 -6.34 -8.45
CA ALA A 24 -5.48 -5.27 -8.72
C ALA A 24 -5.17 -4.00 -7.91
N VAL A 25 -4.84 -4.15 -6.63
CA VAL A 25 -4.50 -3.03 -5.73
C VAL A 25 -3.19 -2.37 -6.14
N THR A 26 -2.16 -3.12 -6.49
CA THR A 26 -0.89 -2.56 -6.97
C THR A 26 -1.07 -1.77 -8.26
N PHE A 27 -1.82 -2.31 -9.22
CA PHE A 27 -2.17 -1.62 -10.46
C PHE A 27 -3.02 -0.35 -10.21
N ALA A 28 -4.10 -0.46 -9.42
CA ALA A 28 -4.97 0.67 -9.09
C ALA A 28 -4.22 1.77 -8.33
N SER A 29 -3.31 1.41 -7.43
CA SER A 29 -2.46 2.35 -6.69
C SER A 29 -1.53 3.12 -7.64
N ALA A 30 -0.90 2.43 -8.59
CA ALA A 30 -0.02 3.06 -9.57
C ALA A 30 -0.77 4.04 -10.50
N VAL A 31 -1.94 3.64 -10.98
CA VAL A 31 -2.82 4.51 -11.78
C VAL A 31 -3.31 5.73 -10.98
N ARG A 32 -3.71 5.52 -9.73
CA ARG A 32 -4.17 6.61 -8.86
C ARG A 32 -3.04 7.59 -8.58
N ALA A 33 -1.82 7.10 -8.35
CA ALA A 33 -0.62 7.91 -8.15
C ALA A 33 -0.30 8.76 -9.40
N LEU A 34 -0.39 8.19 -10.60
CA LEU A 34 -0.24 8.94 -11.86
C LEU A 34 -1.30 10.05 -11.99
N ASN A 35 -2.58 9.71 -11.77
CA ASN A 35 -3.66 10.69 -11.87
C ASN A 35 -3.53 11.81 -10.82
N HIS A 36 -3.07 11.45 -9.62
CA HIS A 36 -2.77 12.40 -8.56
C HIS A 36 -1.59 13.32 -8.94
N GLU A 37 -0.55 12.78 -9.54
CA GLU A 37 0.57 13.56 -10.10
C GLU A 37 0.10 14.58 -11.13
N LYS A 38 -0.76 14.19 -12.07
CA LYS A 38 -1.35 15.13 -13.06
C LYS A 38 -2.18 16.22 -12.38
N GLU A 39 -2.93 15.87 -11.34
CA GLU A 39 -3.72 16.83 -10.58
C GLU A 39 -2.83 17.84 -9.83
N MET A 40 -1.70 17.39 -9.30
CA MET A 40 -0.68 18.24 -8.66
C MET A 40 0.03 19.15 -9.66
N GLU A 41 0.38 18.66 -10.85
CA GLU A 41 0.99 19.49 -11.90
C GLU A 41 0.04 20.62 -12.36
N ARG A 42 -1.26 20.34 -12.42
CA ARG A 42 -2.28 21.35 -12.74
C ARG A 42 -2.46 22.38 -11.61
N ASN A 43 -2.29 21.97 -10.35
CA ASN A 43 -2.51 22.79 -9.17
C ASN A 43 -1.19 23.06 -8.44
N ARG A 44 -0.47 24.14 -8.80
CA ARG A 44 0.86 24.48 -8.21
C ARG A 44 0.88 24.43 -6.68
N ASP A 45 -0.18 24.89 -6.00
CA ASP A 45 -0.30 24.87 -4.53
C ASP A 45 -0.40 23.46 -3.91
N LEU A 46 -0.79 22.45 -4.68
CA LEU A 46 -0.88 21.05 -4.23
C LEU A 46 0.45 20.31 -4.42
N SER A 47 1.30 20.78 -5.33
CA SER A 47 2.61 20.18 -5.63
C SER A 47 3.55 20.22 -4.42
N GLU A 48 3.49 21.30 -3.63
CA GLU A 48 4.30 21.49 -2.40
C GLU A 48 3.96 20.49 -1.28
N ALA A 49 2.79 19.84 -1.33
CA ALA A 49 2.36 18.86 -0.34
C ALA A 49 2.83 17.42 -0.65
N SER A 50 3.47 17.19 -1.80
CA SER A 50 3.97 15.85 -2.16
C SER A 50 5.32 15.56 -1.51
N ILE A 51 5.45 14.39 -0.87
CA ILE A 51 6.69 13.99 -0.21
C ILE A 51 7.52 13.22 -1.23
N THR A 52 8.60 13.84 -1.69
CA THR A 52 9.59 13.16 -2.53
C THR A 52 10.54 12.39 -1.64
N LEU A 53 10.72 11.09 -1.92
CA LEU A 53 11.63 10.25 -1.17
C LEU A 53 13.06 10.47 -1.69
N ASP A 54 13.88 11.14 -0.89
CA ASP A 54 15.30 11.28 -1.18
C ASP A 54 16.09 10.01 -0.81
N LYS A 55 17.31 9.89 -1.33
CA LYS A 55 18.25 8.79 -1.02
C LYS A 55 18.44 8.60 0.48
N SER A 56 18.64 9.70 1.21
CA SER A 56 18.83 9.66 2.66
C SER A 56 17.63 9.04 3.38
N GLN A 57 16.42 9.43 2.98
CA GLN A 57 15.16 8.94 3.53
C GLN A 57 14.94 7.47 3.19
N ALA A 58 15.27 7.05 1.97
CA ALA A 58 15.19 5.64 1.56
C ALA A 58 16.06 4.71 2.41
N LEU A 59 17.26 5.15 2.80
CA LEU A 59 18.15 4.40 3.72
C LEU A 59 17.65 4.39 5.16
N MET A 60 16.99 5.47 5.59
CA MET A 60 16.46 5.60 6.95
C MET A 60 15.25 4.69 7.19
N ILE A 61 14.42 4.41 6.17
CA ILE A 61 13.20 3.61 6.30
C ILE A 61 13.46 2.21 6.92
N PRO A 62 14.37 1.36 6.41
CA PRO A 62 14.64 0.05 7.01
C PRO A 62 15.21 0.12 8.43
N ILE A 63 16.02 1.16 8.73
CA ILE A 63 16.61 1.38 10.05
C ILE A 63 15.51 1.74 11.06
N MET A 64 14.65 2.69 10.70
CA MET A 64 13.55 3.13 11.54
C MET A 64 12.51 2.02 11.73
N SER A 65 12.25 1.24 10.68
CA SER A 65 11.39 0.05 10.75
C SER A 65 11.97 -1.02 11.67
N SER A 66 13.28 -1.27 11.62
CA SER A 66 13.97 -2.20 12.54
C SER A 66 13.86 -1.76 14.00
N CYS A 67 14.06 -0.47 14.27
CA CYS A 67 13.89 0.10 15.61
C CYS A 67 12.44 -0.05 16.09
N SER A 68 11.46 0.30 15.25
CA SER A 68 10.05 0.16 15.58
C SER A 68 9.62 -1.30 15.81
N LEU A 69 10.17 -2.25 15.04
CA LEU A 69 9.88 -3.68 15.19
C LEU A 69 10.42 -4.21 16.52
N LEU A 70 11.64 -3.82 16.90
CA LEU A 70 12.21 -4.16 18.21
C LEU A 70 11.41 -3.54 19.37
N LEU A 71 11.02 -2.27 19.24
CA LEU A 71 10.15 -1.63 20.23
C LEU A 71 8.82 -2.37 20.35
N MET A 72 8.24 -2.84 19.24
CA MET A 72 7.00 -3.61 19.27
C MET A 72 7.19 -5.00 19.90
N PHE A 73 8.34 -5.63 19.72
CA PHE A 73 8.66 -6.90 20.36
C PHE A 73 8.74 -6.79 21.89
N TYR A 74 9.39 -5.75 22.42
CA TYR A 74 9.54 -5.57 23.87
C TYR A 74 8.36 -4.82 24.53
N LEU A 75 7.73 -3.88 23.83
CA LEU A 75 6.70 -2.97 24.34
C LEU A 75 5.38 -3.10 23.56
N PHE A 76 4.97 -4.33 23.26
CA PHE A 76 3.82 -4.61 22.39
C PHE A 76 2.54 -3.85 22.79
N SER A 77 2.21 -3.81 24.08
CA SER A 77 0.97 -3.18 24.56
C SER A 77 0.92 -1.68 24.25
N SER A 78 1.99 -0.93 24.52
CA SER A 78 2.03 0.52 24.28
C SER A 78 2.16 0.86 22.79
N VAL A 79 3.03 0.15 22.06
CA VAL A 79 3.27 0.42 20.64
C VAL A 79 2.05 0.05 19.79
N SER A 80 1.37 -1.05 20.10
CA SER A 80 0.17 -1.45 19.34
C SER A 80 -0.98 -0.45 19.49
N GLN A 81 -1.22 0.11 20.67
CA GLN A 81 -2.23 1.15 20.88
C GLN A 81 -1.92 2.42 20.09
N LEU A 82 -0.65 2.85 20.11
CA LEU A 82 -0.18 4.00 19.34
C LEU A 82 -0.36 3.76 17.82
N LEU A 83 0.00 2.58 17.35
CA LEU A 83 -0.17 2.20 15.94
C LEU A 83 -1.65 2.13 15.55
N THR A 84 -2.53 1.63 16.42
CA THR A 84 -3.99 1.64 16.18
C THR A 84 -4.53 3.07 16.06
N ALA A 85 -4.08 4.00 16.91
CA ALA A 85 -4.50 5.40 16.82
C ALA A 85 -4.04 6.05 15.51
N PHE A 86 -2.77 5.88 15.15
CA PHE A 86 -2.24 6.42 13.89
C PHE A 86 -2.89 5.78 12.66
N THR A 87 -3.11 4.46 12.67
CA THR A 87 -3.76 3.77 11.55
C THR A 87 -5.23 4.16 11.41
N ALA A 88 -5.96 4.45 12.50
CA ALA A 88 -7.32 4.97 12.43
C ALA A 88 -7.36 6.35 11.76
N ILE A 89 -6.47 7.27 12.15
CA ILE A 89 -6.35 8.60 11.52
C ILE A 89 -5.96 8.48 10.05
N ALA A 90 -4.94 7.67 9.77
CA ALA A 90 -4.49 7.39 8.41
C ALA A 90 -5.62 6.80 7.56
N SER A 91 -6.42 5.89 8.10
CA SER A 91 -7.56 5.28 7.42
C SER A 91 -8.62 6.30 7.02
N VAL A 92 -8.99 7.24 7.91
CA VAL A 92 -9.96 8.30 7.59
C VAL A 92 -9.44 9.17 6.45
N SER A 93 -8.18 9.62 6.55
CA SER A 93 -7.56 10.45 5.51
C SER A 93 -7.42 9.72 4.17
N SER A 94 -7.08 8.44 4.19
CA SER A 94 -6.87 7.60 3.01
C SER A 94 -8.19 7.29 2.30
N LEU A 95 -9.25 6.96 3.05
CA LEU A 95 -10.59 6.77 2.49
C LEU A 95 -11.12 8.05 1.84
N PHE A 96 -10.96 9.19 2.52
CA PHE A 96 -11.35 10.48 1.98
C PHE A 96 -10.62 10.76 0.65
N PHE A 97 -9.30 10.52 0.61
CA PHE A 97 -8.49 10.69 -0.60
C PHE A 97 -8.91 9.77 -1.76
N CYS A 98 -9.28 8.52 -1.45
CA CYS A 98 -9.72 7.55 -2.46
C CYS A 98 -11.12 7.88 -3.00
N LEU A 99 -12.05 8.32 -2.14
CA LEU A 99 -13.43 8.60 -2.51
C LEU A 99 -13.64 9.99 -3.11
N SER A 100 -12.78 10.96 -2.80
CA SER A 100 -12.83 12.33 -3.33
C SER A 100 -13.01 12.41 -4.87
N PRO A 101 -12.19 11.73 -5.71
CA PRO A 101 -12.37 11.78 -7.16
C PRO A 101 -13.70 11.18 -7.63
N HIS A 102 -14.20 10.12 -6.97
CA HIS A 102 -15.51 9.54 -7.28
C HIS A 102 -16.64 10.51 -6.98
N VAL A 103 -16.58 11.20 -5.85
CA VAL A 103 -17.56 12.21 -5.47
C VAL A 103 -17.53 13.40 -6.43
N ALA A 104 -16.34 13.85 -6.85
CA ALA A 104 -16.19 14.89 -7.86
C ALA A 104 -16.79 14.49 -9.21
N TYR A 105 -16.56 13.24 -9.64
CA TYR A 105 -17.15 12.69 -10.86
C TYR A 105 -18.68 12.64 -10.80
N VAL A 106 -19.24 12.09 -9.72
CA VAL A 106 -20.69 12.01 -9.49
C VAL A 106 -21.30 13.41 -9.46
N LYS A 107 -20.67 14.36 -8.77
CA LYS A 107 -21.11 15.77 -8.74
C LYS A 107 -21.17 16.37 -10.15
N SER A 108 -20.12 16.17 -10.95
CA SER A 108 -20.07 16.67 -12.33
C SER A 108 -21.14 16.04 -13.22
N HIS A 109 -21.47 14.76 -13.00
CA HIS A 109 -22.44 14.04 -13.81
C HIS A 109 -23.89 14.40 -13.47
N TYR A 110 -24.21 14.65 -12.20
CA TYR A 110 -25.56 15.00 -11.75
C TYR A 110 -25.79 16.52 -11.61
N GLY A 111 -24.79 17.35 -11.90
CA GLY A 111 -24.93 18.82 -11.87
C GLY A 111 -25.31 19.38 -10.49
N LEU A 112 -24.91 18.71 -9.41
CA LEU A 112 -25.25 19.11 -8.04
C LEU A 112 -24.62 20.46 -7.70
N ALA A 113 -25.45 21.48 -7.46
CA ALA A 113 -25.03 22.78 -6.96
C ALA A 113 -24.55 22.64 -5.51
N ASP A 114 -23.31 23.05 -5.24
CA ASP A 114 -22.70 23.00 -3.91
C ASP A 114 -22.77 24.37 -3.24
N PRO A 115 -23.63 24.58 -2.23
CA PRO A 115 -23.52 25.74 -1.35
C PRO A 115 -22.29 25.58 -0.45
N PHE A 116 -21.44 26.59 -0.41
CA PHE A 116 -20.27 26.66 0.48
C PHE A 116 -20.72 26.73 1.94
N VAL A 117 -20.16 25.87 2.82
CA VAL A 117 -20.61 25.76 4.22
C VAL A 117 -19.81 26.65 5.16
N SER A 118 -18.51 26.83 4.91
CA SER A 118 -17.71 27.80 5.68
C SER A 118 -16.47 28.24 4.90
N ARG A 119 -16.10 29.50 5.09
CA ARG A 119 -14.82 30.09 4.65
C ARG A 119 -13.93 30.23 5.89
N CYS A 120 -13.62 29.12 6.55
CA CYS A 120 -12.64 29.11 7.63
C CYS A 120 -11.43 28.30 7.20
N CYS A 121 -10.25 28.94 7.24
CA CYS A 121 -9.00 28.55 6.56
C CYS A 121 -9.07 28.67 5.03
N SER A 122 -7.93 28.93 4.39
CA SER A 122 -7.77 29.42 3.00
C SER A 122 -8.38 28.55 1.87
N LYS A 123 -9.06 27.43 2.17
CA LYS A 123 -9.76 26.59 1.19
C LYS A 123 -11.24 26.49 1.54
N SER A 124 -12.11 26.67 0.54
CA SER A 124 -13.56 26.55 0.69
C SER A 124 -13.95 25.10 0.97
N PHE A 125 -14.40 24.81 2.20
CA PHE A 125 -14.90 23.49 2.57
C PHE A 125 -16.33 23.33 2.05
N THR A 126 -16.56 22.36 1.16
CA THR A 126 -17.90 22.11 0.60
C THR A 126 -18.71 21.19 1.51
N ARG A 127 -20.04 21.33 1.41
CA ARG A 127 -21.01 20.52 2.16
C ARG A 127 -20.84 19.01 1.91
N ILE A 128 -20.54 18.67 0.67
CA ILE A 128 -20.26 17.31 0.21
C ILE A 128 -18.96 16.76 0.80
N GLN A 129 -17.89 17.58 0.91
CA GLN A 129 -16.65 17.15 1.58
C GLN A 129 -16.87 16.87 3.07
N GLY A 130 -17.71 17.66 3.75
CA GLY A 130 -18.13 17.41 5.13
C GLY A 130 -18.88 16.09 5.29
N LEU A 131 -19.84 15.82 4.41
CA LEU A 131 -20.57 14.55 4.42
C LEU A 131 -19.64 13.36 4.14
N LEU A 132 -18.72 13.50 3.20
CA LEU A 132 -17.74 12.46 2.89
C LEU A 132 -16.81 12.17 4.07
N LEU A 133 -16.33 13.21 4.76
CA LEU A 133 -15.49 13.03 5.94
C LEU A 133 -16.26 12.31 7.07
N PHE A 134 -17.54 12.65 7.24
CA PHE A 134 -18.41 12.00 8.21
C PHE A 134 -18.62 10.51 7.86
N THR A 135 -18.92 10.18 6.60
CA THR A 135 -19.08 8.78 6.18
C THR A 135 -17.78 7.98 6.32
N CYS A 136 -16.62 8.56 5.98
CA CYS A 136 -15.32 7.92 6.19
C CYS A 136 -15.06 7.64 7.68
N SER A 137 -15.36 8.61 8.55
CA SER A 137 -15.21 8.46 10.00
C SER A 137 -16.12 7.36 10.55
N MET A 138 -17.36 7.25 10.04
CA MET A 138 -18.28 6.18 10.44
C MET A 138 -17.82 4.79 10.00
N ILE A 139 -17.23 4.66 8.81
CA ILE A 139 -16.66 3.37 8.36
C ILE A 139 -15.50 2.94 9.27
N VAL A 140 -14.61 3.86 9.65
CA VAL A 140 -13.50 3.56 10.57
C VAL A 140 -14.01 3.24 11.97
N ALA A 141 -15.03 3.95 12.47
CA ALA A 141 -15.67 3.61 13.75
C ALA A 141 -16.33 2.23 13.72
N ALA A 142 -17.02 1.88 12.63
CA ALA A 142 -17.59 0.55 12.43
C ALA A 142 -16.50 -0.54 12.40
N TRP A 143 -15.34 -0.28 11.79
CA TRP A 143 -14.19 -1.18 11.85
C TRP A 143 -13.64 -1.34 13.27
N LEU A 144 -13.48 -0.25 14.02
CA LEU A 144 -13.01 -0.28 15.41
C LEU A 144 -13.95 -1.07 16.34
N VAL A 145 -15.27 -1.00 16.12
CA VAL A 145 -16.26 -1.74 16.91
C VAL A 145 -16.29 -3.21 16.51
N SER A 146 -16.35 -3.47 15.20
CA SER A 146 -16.73 -4.78 14.69
C SER A 146 -15.56 -5.70 14.33
N GLY A 147 -14.39 -5.13 14.03
CA GLY A 147 -13.20 -5.90 13.65
C GLY A 147 -13.36 -6.78 12.42
N HIS A 148 -14.35 -6.54 11.57
CA HIS A 148 -14.60 -7.38 10.40
C HIS A 148 -13.44 -7.32 9.40
N TRP A 149 -13.03 -8.49 8.91
CA TRP A 149 -11.94 -8.65 7.94
C TRP A 149 -12.20 -7.86 6.63
N VAL A 150 -13.45 -7.75 6.18
CA VAL A 150 -13.82 -6.97 4.98
C VAL A 150 -13.49 -5.50 5.16
N LEU A 151 -13.89 -4.92 6.30
CA LEU A 151 -13.58 -3.53 6.62
C LEU A 151 -12.07 -3.35 6.79
N ASN A 152 -11.40 -4.29 7.45
CA ASN A 152 -9.94 -4.25 7.58
C ASN A 152 -9.24 -4.21 6.21
N ASN A 153 -9.67 -5.06 5.27
CA ASN A 153 -9.12 -5.07 3.91
C ASN A 153 -9.46 -3.80 3.15
N LEU A 154 -10.68 -3.27 3.27
CA LEU A 154 -11.06 -2.00 2.66
C LEU A 154 -10.16 -0.85 3.14
N LEU A 155 -9.95 -0.75 4.47
CA LEU A 155 -9.09 0.26 5.06
C LEU A 155 -7.63 0.07 4.61
N GLY A 156 -7.13 -1.16 4.62
CA GLY A 156 -5.76 -1.46 4.18
C GLY A 156 -5.52 -1.12 2.70
N ILE A 157 -6.46 -1.47 1.83
CA ILE A 157 -6.40 -1.09 0.40
C ILE A 157 -6.38 0.44 0.25
N SER A 158 -7.23 1.16 0.99
CA SER A 158 -7.26 2.62 0.93
C SER A 158 -5.94 3.24 1.40
N ILE A 159 -5.36 2.73 2.50
CA ILE A 159 -4.05 3.17 3.02
C ILE A 159 -2.95 2.91 1.99
N CYS A 160 -2.95 1.74 1.35
CA CYS A 160 -1.98 1.41 0.31
C CYS A 160 -2.05 2.38 -0.86
N ILE A 161 -3.25 2.62 -1.40
CA ILE A 161 -3.45 3.54 -2.52
C ILE A 161 -3.02 4.97 -2.16
N ALA A 162 -3.42 5.45 -0.97
CA ALA A 162 -3.04 6.79 -0.50
C ALA A 162 -1.53 6.91 -0.29
N PHE A 163 -0.90 5.92 0.35
CA PHE A 163 0.54 5.89 0.58
C PHE A 163 1.33 5.97 -0.73
N VAL A 164 1.00 5.12 -1.72
CA VAL A 164 1.66 5.12 -3.04
C VAL A 164 1.41 6.43 -3.80
N SER A 165 0.27 7.08 -3.59
CA SER A 165 -0.06 8.35 -4.25
C SER A 165 0.64 9.57 -3.64
N HIS A 166 1.00 9.51 -2.35
CA HIS A 166 1.66 10.61 -1.63
C HIS A 166 3.18 10.49 -1.63
N VAL A 167 3.73 9.27 -1.60
CA VAL A 167 5.18 9.03 -1.60
C VAL A 167 5.68 8.93 -3.03
N ARG A 168 6.38 9.96 -3.49
CA ARG A 168 6.90 10.05 -4.86
C ARG A 168 8.36 9.65 -4.90
N LEU A 169 8.69 8.69 -5.75
CA LEU A 169 10.07 8.36 -6.06
C LEU A 169 10.55 9.27 -7.19
N PRO A 170 11.71 9.93 -7.06
CA PRO A 170 12.21 10.79 -8.12
C PRO A 170 12.65 9.96 -9.33
N ASN A 171 13.42 8.89 -9.10
CA ASN A 171 14.10 8.11 -10.14
C ASN A 171 14.17 6.62 -9.78
N VAL A 172 14.44 5.75 -10.78
CA VAL A 172 14.60 4.31 -10.54
C VAL A 172 15.81 4.02 -9.66
N LYS A 173 16.85 4.86 -9.66
CA LYS A 173 17.99 4.71 -8.74
C LYS A 173 17.57 4.72 -7.27
N VAL A 174 16.70 5.64 -6.85
CA VAL A 174 16.22 5.70 -5.46
C VAL A 174 15.31 4.52 -5.16
N CYS A 175 14.46 4.13 -6.12
CA CYS A 175 13.63 2.94 -6.02
C CYS A 175 14.46 1.66 -5.82
N ALA A 176 15.48 1.45 -6.66
CA ALA A 176 16.38 0.31 -6.61
C ALA A 176 17.15 0.28 -5.28
N MET A 177 17.59 1.43 -4.78
CA MET A 177 18.26 1.51 -3.49
C MET A 177 17.31 1.16 -2.33
N LEU A 178 16.09 1.70 -2.32
CA LEU A 178 15.06 1.37 -1.33
C LEU A 178 14.74 -0.14 -1.35
N LEU A 179 14.46 -0.70 -2.52
CA LEU A 179 14.18 -2.11 -2.74
C LEU A 179 15.35 -3.00 -2.27
N SER A 180 16.59 -2.61 -2.58
CA SER A 180 17.78 -3.35 -2.15
C SER A 180 17.95 -3.33 -0.64
N CYS A 181 17.71 -2.20 0.03
CA CYS A 181 17.79 -2.14 1.48
C CYS A 181 16.66 -2.91 2.17
N LEU A 182 15.44 -2.87 1.62
CA LEU A 182 14.30 -3.63 2.13
C LEU A 182 14.45 -5.14 1.89
N PHE A 183 15.07 -5.54 0.79
CA PHE A 183 15.48 -6.92 0.52
C PHE A 183 16.42 -7.45 1.62
N VAL A 184 17.47 -6.69 1.96
CA VAL A 184 18.41 -7.09 3.02
C VAL A 184 17.73 -7.09 4.39
N TYR A 185 16.87 -6.11 4.65
CA TYR A 185 16.07 -6.03 5.88
C TYR A 185 15.20 -7.29 6.08
N ASP A 186 14.50 -7.73 5.05
CA ASP A 186 13.58 -8.87 5.12
C ASP A 186 14.35 -10.18 5.40
N ILE A 187 15.47 -10.40 4.70
CA ILE A 187 16.36 -11.54 4.94
C ILE A 187 16.89 -11.53 6.38
N PHE A 188 17.33 -10.38 6.88
CA PHE A 188 17.83 -10.24 8.24
C PHE A 188 16.77 -10.59 9.27
N TRP A 189 15.58 -10.00 9.18
CA TRP A 189 14.54 -10.19 10.18
C TRP A 189 13.86 -11.56 10.11
N VAL A 190 13.79 -12.18 8.93
CA VAL A 190 13.20 -13.52 8.78
C VAL A 190 14.16 -14.63 9.18
N PHE A 191 15.43 -14.59 8.79
CA PHE A 191 16.36 -15.71 9.04
C PHE A 191 17.34 -15.50 10.19
N PHE A 192 17.78 -14.26 10.43
CA PHE A 192 18.84 -13.98 11.40
C PHE A 192 18.32 -13.56 12.77
N SER A 193 17.08 -13.05 12.86
CA SER A 193 16.54 -12.53 14.12
C SER A 193 16.45 -13.58 15.23
N GLU A 194 16.06 -14.82 14.90
CA GLU A 194 15.98 -15.93 15.86
C GLU A 194 17.32 -16.23 16.53
N ARG A 195 18.42 -16.19 15.77
CA ARG A 195 19.76 -16.47 16.29
C ARG A 195 20.25 -15.42 17.29
N ILE A 196 19.79 -14.18 17.16
CA ILE A 196 20.24 -13.05 17.99
C ILE A 196 19.32 -12.86 19.21
N PHE A 197 18.00 -12.96 19.02
CA PHE A 197 17.00 -12.64 20.04
C PHE A 197 16.35 -13.87 20.68
N GLY A 198 16.72 -15.08 20.24
CA GLY A 198 16.17 -16.35 20.74
C GLY A 198 14.76 -16.69 20.23
N ALA A 199 14.15 -15.81 19.44
CA ALA A 199 12.86 -16.02 18.79
C ALA A 199 12.79 -15.21 17.48
N ASN A 200 11.98 -15.69 16.52
CA ASN A 200 11.70 -14.96 15.29
C ASN A 200 10.86 -13.72 15.59
N VAL A 201 11.51 -12.56 15.64
CA VAL A 201 10.90 -11.30 16.08
C VAL A 201 9.78 -10.88 15.12
N MET A 202 10.01 -10.96 13.81
CA MET A 202 9.02 -10.61 12.80
C MET A 202 7.74 -11.47 12.90
N VAL A 203 7.89 -12.77 13.14
CA VAL A 203 6.76 -13.70 13.27
C VAL A 203 6.02 -13.48 14.59
N SER A 204 6.77 -13.29 15.68
CA SER A 204 6.22 -13.02 17.01
C SER A 204 5.36 -11.75 17.00
N VAL A 205 5.84 -10.70 16.32
CA VAL A 205 5.12 -9.44 16.18
C VAL A 205 3.93 -9.56 15.21
N ALA A 206 4.08 -10.29 14.08
CA ALA A 206 3.03 -10.43 13.08
C ALA A 206 1.83 -11.29 13.54
N THR A 207 2.08 -12.24 14.45
CA THR A 207 1.05 -13.14 15.01
C THR A 207 0.32 -12.52 16.21
N GLN A 208 0.90 -11.52 16.87
CA GLN A 208 0.25 -10.81 17.97
C GLN A 208 -0.84 -9.86 17.44
N GLN A 209 -2.04 -9.98 18.01
CA GLN A 209 -3.18 -9.10 17.70
C GLN A 209 -3.23 -7.94 18.70
N ALA A 210 -3.48 -6.73 18.21
CA ALA A 210 -3.54 -5.54 19.05
C ALA A 210 -4.78 -5.56 19.94
N SER A 211 -4.64 -5.07 21.18
CA SER A 211 -5.78 -4.84 22.06
C SER A 211 -6.61 -3.67 21.54
N ASN A 212 -7.93 -3.81 21.48
CA ASN A 212 -8.78 -2.74 21.01
C ASN A 212 -8.82 -1.58 22.04
N PRO A 213 -8.40 -0.35 21.66
CA PRO A 213 -8.47 0.79 22.57
C PRO A 213 -9.91 1.16 22.93
N VAL A 214 -10.87 0.93 22.02
CA VAL A 214 -12.29 1.25 22.26
C VAL A 214 -12.87 0.37 23.36
N HIS A 215 -12.52 -0.92 23.40
CA HIS A 215 -12.91 -1.81 24.49
C HIS A 215 -12.29 -1.35 25.82
N THR A 216 -11.01 -0.95 25.80
CA THR A 216 -10.31 -0.47 27.01
C THR A 216 -10.97 0.80 27.58
N VAL A 217 -11.37 1.73 26.70
CA VAL A 217 -12.07 2.96 27.10
C VAL A 217 -13.50 2.66 27.57
N ALA A 218 -14.21 1.74 26.91
CA ALA A 218 -15.54 1.31 27.31
C ALA A 218 -15.55 0.67 28.71
N ASP A 219 -14.56 -0.19 29.01
CA ASP A 219 -14.38 -0.78 30.33
C ASP A 219 -14.13 0.29 31.41
N ARG A 220 -13.33 1.32 31.10
CA ARG A 220 -13.06 2.44 32.02
C ARG A 220 -14.27 3.33 32.27
N LEU A 221 -15.16 3.45 31.27
CA LEU A 221 -16.37 4.27 31.35
C LEU A 221 -17.58 3.51 31.91
N GLY A 222 -17.45 2.20 32.18
CA GLY A 222 -18.48 1.41 32.86
C GLY A 222 -19.76 1.21 32.04
N PHE A 223 -19.66 1.11 30.71
CA PHE A 223 -20.79 0.81 29.83
C PHE A 223 -20.88 -0.71 29.55
N PRO A 224 -21.68 -1.49 30.30
CA PRO A 224 -21.76 -2.95 30.18
C PRO A 224 -22.37 -3.44 28.86
N ASP A 225 -23.15 -2.62 28.16
CA ASP A 225 -23.77 -2.99 26.87
C ASP A 225 -22.79 -3.02 25.69
N LEU A 226 -21.53 -2.58 25.88
CA LEU A 226 -20.50 -2.59 24.83
C LEU A 226 -19.69 -3.91 24.76
N GLN A 227 -20.16 -4.98 25.42
CA GLN A 227 -19.55 -6.33 25.37
C GLN A 227 -19.56 -6.97 23.97
N LEU A 228 -20.29 -6.41 23.01
CA LEU A 228 -20.27 -6.84 21.60
C LEU A 228 -18.99 -6.39 20.85
N ILE A 229 -18.18 -5.50 21.44
CA ILE A 229 -16.93 -5.01 20.83
C ILE A 229 -15.86 -6.09 20.87
N THR A 230 -15.16 -6.27 19.75
CA THR A 230 -14.01 -7.20 19.72
C THR A 230 -12.88 -6.74 20.65
N LYS A 231 -12.40 -7.66 21.49
CA LYS A 231 -11.25 -7.43 22.40
C LYS A 231 -9.93 -7.30 21.65
N LYS A 232 -9.81 -8.00 20.53
CA LYS A 232 -8.61 -8.04 19.69
C LYS A 232 -8.93 -7.48 18.32
N LEU A 233 -8.05 -6.61 17.83
CA LEU A 233 -8.21 -5.92 16.57
C LEU A 233 -7.00 -6.22 15.68
N GLU A 234 -7.27 -6.66 14.47
CA GLU A 234 -6.27 -6.77 13.43
C GLU A 234 -6.12 -5.42 12.75
N LEU A 235 -4.88 -4.93 12.65
CA LEU A 235 -4.62 -3.63 12.04
C LEU A 235 -4.67 -3.73 10.50
N PRO A 236 -5.13 -2.66 9.81
CA PRO A 236 -5.24 -2.61 8.35
C PRO A 236 -3.87 -2.37 7.68
N VAL A 237 -2.80 -2.90 8.28
CA VAL A 237 -1.42 -2.89 7.75
C VAL A 237 -1.12 -4.22 7.03
N LYS A 238 -2.07 -5.16 7.05
CA LYS A 238 -2.05 -6.41 6.29
C LYS A 238 -3.44 -6.71 5.74
N ILE A 239 -3.49 -7.31 4.54
CA ILE A 239 -4.71 -7.84 3.94
C ILE A 239 -4.87 -9.28 4.40
N ILE A 240 -6.11 -9.66 4.72
CA ILE A 240 -6.42 -10.90 5.40
C ILE A 240 -7.61 -11.56 4.70
N PHE A 241 -7.43 -12.80 4.26
CA PHE A 241 -8.50 -13.61 3.66
C PHE A 241 -8.69 -14.90 4.42
N PRO A 242 -9.93 -15.28 4.76
CA PRO A 242 -10.19 -16.59 5.37
C PRO A 242 -9.88 -17.69 4.36
N ARG A 243 -9.17 -18.74 4.78
CA ARG A 243 -8.80 -19.88 3.92
C ARG A 243 -10.03 -20.60 3.35
N ASN A 244 -11.11 -20.67 4.13
CA ASN A 244 -12.38 -21.31 3.74
C ASN A 244 -13.36 -20.36 3.02
N LEU A 245 -12.88 -19.56 2.07
CA LEU A 245 -13.69 -18.53 1.40
C LEU A 245 -14.99 -19.07 0.74
N LEU A 246 -14.97 -20.31 0.26
CA LEU A 246 -16.09 -20.95 -0.44
C LEU A 246 -16.83 -22.01 0.40
N GLY A 247 -16.36 -22.32 1.60
CA GLY A 247 -16.80 -23.46 2.42
C GLY A 247 -17.55 -23.04 3.69
N GLY A 248 -18.78 -22.55 3.54
CA GLY A 248 -19.77 -22.43 4.62
C GLY A 248 -19.60 -21.22 5.55
N ALA A 249 -20.71 -20.60 5.92
CA ALA A 249 -20.84 -19.42 6.78
C ALA A 249 -20.45 -19.66 8.26
N VAL A 250 -19.27 -20.23 8.52
CA VAL A 250 -18.68 -20.32 9.84
C VAL A 250 -17.68 -19.20 9.97
N SER A 251 -18.04 -18.19 10.76
CA SER A 251 -17.16 -17.08 11.14
C SER A 251 -15.82 -17.65 11.60
N ALA A 252 -14.74 -17.37 10.86
CA ALA A 252 -13.40 -17.87 11.16
C ALA A 252 -13.00 -17.41 12.57
N ARG A 253 -12.95 -18.36 13.51
CA ARG A 253 -12.79 -18.10 14.95
C ARG A 253 -11.33 -18.06 15.42
N SER A 254 -10.36 -18.34 14.54
CA SER A 254 -8.93 -18.39 14.90
C SER A 254 -8.04 -17.72 13.86
N ALA A 255 -6.99 -17.03 14.33
CA ALA A 255 -6.00 -16.32 13.50
C ALA A 255 -5.20 -17.25 12.56
N ALA A 256 -5.17 -18.56 12.85
CA ALA A 256 -4.49 -19.58 12.04
C ALA A 256 -5.21 -19.88 10.71
N ASP A 257 -6.50 -19.54 10.59
CA ASP A 257 -7.33 -19.84 9.43
C ASP A 257 -7.28 -18.74 8.35
N PHE A 258 -6.45 -17.72 8.56
CA PHE A 258 -6.34 -16.61 7.64
C PHE A 258 -5.03 -16.67 6.84
N MET A 259 -5.14 -16.32 5.56
CA MET A 259 -4.00 -15.99 4.73
C MET A 259 -3.76 -14.49 4.83
N MET A 260 -2.50 -14.10 5.01
CA MET A 260 -2.10 -12.72 5.26
C MET A 260 -1.10 -12.26 4.21
N LEU A 261 -1.21 -11.01 3.78
CA LEU A 261 -0.20 -10.33 2.96
C LEU A 261 0.09 -8.94 3.55
N GLY A 262 1.36 -8.60 3.69
CA GLY A 262 1.79 -7.30 4.20
C GLY A 262 1.44 -6.18 3.23
N LEU A 263 1.03 -5.03 3.75
CA LEU A 263 0.77 -3.85 2.92
C LEU A 263 2.06 -3.33 2.25
N GLY A 264 3.22 -3.49 2.90
CA GLY A 264 4.52 -3.18 2.33
C GLY A 264 4.83 -3.98 1.06
N ASP A 265 4.48 -5.27 1.04
CA ASP A 265 4.73 -6.18 -0.09
C ASP A 265 3.94 -5.79 -1.34
N MET A 266 2.84 -5.04 -1.18
CA MET A 266 2.10 -4.43 -2.29
C MET A 266 2.57 -3.01 -2.58
N ALA A 267 2.73 -2.19 -1.55
CA ALA A 267 3.04 -0.77 -1.69
C ALA A 267 4.37 -0.53 -2.39
N ILE A 268 5.40 -1.31 -2.06
CA ILE A 268 6.75 -1.12 -2.62
C ILE A 268 6.77 -1.41 -4.13
N PRO A 269 6.27 -2.57 -4.63
CA PRO A 269 6.10 -2.78 -6.08
C PRO A 269 5.17 -1.77 -6.75
N ALA A 270 4.10 -1.33 -6.08
CA ALA A 270 3.20 -0.32 -6.61
C ALA A 270 3.90 1.04 -6.82
N MET A 271 4.84 1.42 -5.94
CA MET A 271 5.66 2.62 -6.11
C MET A 271 6.59 2.52 -7.33
N LEU A 272 7.19 1.34 -7.58
CA LEU A 272 7.95 1.08 -8.80
C LEU A 272 7.06 1.19 -10.05
N LEU A 273 5.88 0.56 -10.03
CA LEU A 273 4.91 0.65 -11.13
C LEU A 273 4.47 2.09 -11.38
N ALA A 274 4.19 2.86 -10.32
CA ALA A 274 3.80 4.26 -10.42
C ALA A 274 4.89 5.09 -11.11
N LEU A 275 6.14 4.97 -10.65
CA LEU A 275 7.29 5.67 -11.23
C LEU A 275 7.45 5.36 -12.72
N VAL A 276 7.38 4.08 -13.06
CA VAL A 276 7.53 3.57 -14.42
C VAL A 276 6.38 4.02 -15.32
N LEU A 277 5.16 4.02 -14.81
CA LEU A 277 3.97 4.51 -15.53
C LEU A 277 4.03 6.03 -15.74
N CYS A 278 4.54 6.79 -14.76
CA CYS A 278 4.79 8.23 -14.90
C CYS A 278 5.86 8.50 -15.96
N PHE A 279 6.93 7.70 -16.01
CA PHE A 279 7.96 7.81 -17.04
C PHE A 279 7.38 7.56 -18.44
N ASP A 280 6.61 6.49 -18.61
CA ASP A 280 5.93 6.17 -19.87
C ASP A 280 5.01 7.32 -20.32
N HIS A 281 4.25 7.90 -19.38
CA HIS A 281 3.35 9.02 -19.68
C HIS A 281 4.10 10.30 -20.06
N ARG A 282 5.21 10.62 -19.41
CA ARG A 282 6.03 11.80 -19.76
C ARG A 282 6.61 11.70 -21.17
N LYS A 283 6.96 10.48 -21.59
CA LYS A 283 7.54 10.20 -22.90
C LYS A 283 6.49 10.14 -24.00
N SER A 284 5.34 9.54 -23.72
CA SER A 284 4.18 9.50 -24.61
C SER A 284 3.32 10.75 -24.38
N ARG A 285 3.60 11.84 -25.11
CA ARG A 285 2.90 13.16 -25.03
C ARG A 285 1.37 13.15 -25.26
N ASP A 286 0.70 12.01 -25.24
CA ASP A 286 -0.75 11.89 -25.44
C ASP A 286 -1.52 11.67 -24.10
N PRO A 287 -2.71 12.28 -23.94
CA PRO A 287 -3.51 12.16 -22.74
C PRO A 287 -4.04 10.73 -22.57
N VAL A 288 -3.53 10.01 -21.57
CA VAL A 288 -3.94 8.63 -21.27
C VAL A 288 -5.40 8.61 -20.80
N ASN A 289 -6.29 8.08 -21.65
CA ASN A 289 -7.61 7.61 -21.24
C ASN A 289 -7.48 6.20 -20.64
N LEU A 290 -8.12 5.97 -19.49
CA LEU A 290 -8.16 4.66 -18.81
C LEU A 290 -8.66 3.51 -19.70
N LEU A 291 -9.45 3.84 -20.73
CA LEU A 291 -10.02 2.90 -21.69
C LEU A 291 -9.03 2.54 -22.83
N GLU A 292 -7.98 3.34 -23.04
CA GLU A 292 -6.92 3.09 -24.04
C GLU A 292 -5.72 2.33 -23.48
N LEU A 293 -5.73 1.95 -22.20
CA LEU A 293 -4.72 1.03 -21.67
C LEU A 293 -4.78 -0.35 -22.35
N ASN A 294 -5.95 -0.72 -22.89
CA ASN A 294 -6.16 -1.91 -23.72
C ASN A 294 -5.79 -1.68 -25.20
N SER A 295 -5.50 -0.44 -25.62
CA SER A 295 -5.09 -0.14 -26.99
C SER A 295 -3.60 -0.40 -27.13
N SER A 296 -3.30 -1.55 -27.72
CA SER A 296 -1.98 -2.08 -28.06
C SER A 296 -1.12 -1.11 -28.88
N LYS A 297 -0.52 -0.11 -28.22
CA LYS A 297 0.67 0.61 -28.69
C LYS A 297 1.86 0.42 -27.73
N GLY A 298 2.19 -0.86 -27.47
CA GLY A 298 3.55 -1.41 -27.59
C GLY A 298 4.69 -0.98 -26.65
N HIS A 299 4.56 0.02 -25.78
CA HIS A 299 5.76 0.58 -25.13
C HIS A 299 5.73 0.73 -23.61
N THR A 300 4.67 0.35 -22.91
CA THR A 300 4.63 0.60 -21.47
C THR A 300 5.36 -0.47 -20.66
N TYR A 301 6.30 -0.04 -19.83
CA TYR A 301 7.08 -0.88 -18.92
C TYR A 301 6.19 -1.56 -17.86
N ILE A 302 4.98 -1.03 -17.62
CA ILE A 302 3.98 -1.63 -16.72
C ILE A 302 3.62 -3.06 -17.10
N TRP A 303 3.60 -3.40 -18.39
CA TRP A 303 3.29 -4.76 -18.87
C TRP A 303 4.40 -5.77 -18.58
N TYR A 304 5.59 -5.32 -18.18
CA TYR A 304 6.66 -6.19 -17.70
C TYR A 304 6.68 -6.24 -16.17
N ALA A 305 6.49 -5.09 -15.52
CA ALA A 305 6.54 -4.98 -14.06
C ALA A 305 5.35 -5.66 -13.36
N LEU A 306 4.12 -5.53 -13.91
CA LEU A 306 2.91 -6.09 -13.29
C LEU A 306 2.88 -7.63 -13.33
N PRO A 307 3.15 -8.31 -14.47
CA PRO A 307 3.31 -9.77 -14.46
C PRO A 307 4.50 -10.23 -13.63
N GLY A 308 5.60 -9.46 -13.63
CA GLY A 308 6.75 -9.73 -12.75
C GLY A 308 6.38 -9.74 -11.26
N TYR A 309 5.52 -8.81 -10.83
CA TYR A 309 4.95 -8.79 -9.48
C TYR A 309 4.09 -10.03 -9.20
N ALA A 310 3.18 -10.38 -10.11
CA ALA A 310 2.34 -11.56 -9.97
C ALA A 310 3.17 -12.85 -9.85
N ILE A 311 4.20 -13.01 -10.69
CA ILE A 311 5.12 -14.15 -10.66
C ILE A 311 5.88 -14.18 -9.33
N GLY A 312 6.39 -13.04 -8.85
CA GLY A 312 7.09 -12.95 -7.57
C GLY A 312 6.20 -13.34 -6.39
N LEU A 313 4.94 -12.88 -6.38
CA LEU A 313 3.98 -13.20 -5.34
C LEU A 313 3.60 -14.68 -5.34
N ILE A 314 3.35 -15.25 -6.52
CA ILE A 314 3.13 -16.69 -6.70
C ILE A 314 4.32 -17.48 -6.18
N THR A 315 5.54 -17.06 -6.51
CA THR A 315 6.77 -17.73 -6.08
C THR A 315 6.97 -17.63 -4.56
N ALA A 316 6.69 -16.47 -3.96
CA ALA A 316 6.77 -16.28 -2.51
C ALA A 316 5.76 -17.16 -1.76
N LEU A 317 4.51 -17.22 -2.24
CA LEU A 317 3.48 -18.08 -1.66
C LEU A 317 3.82 -19.56 -1.84
N ALA A 318 4.29 -19.97 -3.03
CA ALA A 318 4.72 -21.34 -3.28
C ALA A 318 5.90 -21.74 -2.37
N ALA A 319 6.88 -20.86 -2.19
CA ALA A 319 8.00 -21.09 -1.27
C ALA A 319 7.53 -21.22 0.18
N GLY A 320 6.60 -20.37 0.63
CA GLY A 320 6.01 -20.46 1.97
C GLY A 320 5.26 -21.77 2.22
N ILE A 321 4.51 -22.25 1.23
CA ILE A 321 3.78 -23.54 1.32
C ILE A 321 4.76 -24.72 1.35
N LEU A 322 5.79 -24.71 0.50
CA LEU A 322 6.76 -25.80 0.39
C LEU A 322 7.67 -25.91 1.61
N THR A 323 8.08 -24.79 2.19
CA THR A 323 9.07 -24.75 3.27
C THR A 323 8.45 -24.78 4.67
N HIS A 324 7.13 -24.65 4.78
CA HIS A 324 6.38 -24.58 6.05
C HIS A 324 6.97 -23.60 7.08
N SER A 325 7.74 -22.62 6.61
CA SER A 325 8.45 -21.63 7.42
C SER A 325 8.17 -20.23 6.88
N PRO A 326 8.29 -19.20 7.72
CA PRO A 326 8.20 -17.81 7.26
C PRO A 326 9.29 -17.55 6.22
N GLN A 327 8.88 -17.05 5.06
CA GLN A 327 9.79 -16.70 3.97
C GLN A 327 9.81 -15.17 3.78
N PRO A 328 10.97 -14.57 3.49
CA PRO A 328 11.05 -13.16 3.16
C PRO A 328 10.38 -12.92 1.80
N ALA A 329 9.24 -12.23 1.78
CA ALA A 329 8.48 -12.00 0.55
C ALA A 329 9.25 -11.15 -0.46
N LEU A 330 10.02 -10.17 0.02
CA LEU A 330 10.80 -9.26 -0.83
C LEU A 330 11.96 -9.97 -1.54
N LEU A 331 12.41 -11.13 -1.03
CA LEU A 331 13.40 -11.99 -1.70
C LEU A 331 12.95 -12.39 -3.11
N TYR A 332 11.64 -12.63 -3.29
CA TYR A 332 11.06 -13.06 -4.56
C TYR A 332 10.52 -11.87 -5.35
N LEU A 333 9.87 -10.91 -4.69
CA LEU A 333 9.22 -9.78 -5.32
C LEU A 333 10.21 -8.79 -5.95
N VAL A 334 11.31 -8.47 -5.27
CA VAL A 334 12.29 -7.48 -5.75
C VAL A 334 12.92 -7.91 -7.08
N PRO A 335 13.52 -9.10 -7.22
CA PRO A 335 14.13 -9.50 -8.50
C PRO A 335 13.08 -9.69 -9.60
N SER A 336 11.88 -10.18 -9.26
CA SER A 336 10.84 -10.43 -10.26
C SER A 336 10.18 -9.16 -10.80
N THR A 337 10.20 -8.05 -10.04
CA THR A 337 9.60 -6.76 -10.44
C THR A 337 10.63 -5.79 -11.00
N LEU A 338 11.74 -5.58 -10.30
CA LEU A 338 12.79 -4.64 -10.69
C LEU A 338 13.62 -5.19 -11.85
N GLY A 339 13.90 -6.49 -11.85
CA GLY A 339 14.73 -7.16 -12.87
C GLY A 339 14.21 -6.92 -14.29
N PRO A 340 12.94 -7.27 -14.61
CA PRO A 340 12.38 -7.03 -15.93
C PRO A 340 12.43 -5.56 -16.36
N VAL A 341 12.17 -4.62 -15.45
CA VAL A 341 12.23 -3.18 -15.75
C VAL A 341 13.65 -2.75 -16.14
N ILE A 342 14.66 -3.20 -15.40
CA ILE A 342 16.07 -2.90 -15.71
C ILE A 342 16.49 -3.54 -17.03
N VAL A 343 16.15 -4.82 -17.24
CA VAL A 343 16.53 -5.54 -18.47
C VAL A 343 15.89 -4.90 -19.69
N VAL A 344 14.58 -4.61 -19.66
CA VAL A 344 13.87 -4.01 -20.78
C VAL A 344 14.37 -2.58 -21.04
N SER A 345 14.60 -1.77 -20.00
CA SER A 345 15.13 -0.41 -20.18
C SER A 345 16.57 -0.40 -20.71
N TRP A 346 17.37 -1.40 -20.34
CA TRP A 346 18.70 -1.60 -20.91
C TRP A 346 18.65 -1.98 -22.40
N MET A 347 17.78 -2.93 -22.77
CA MET A 347 17.57 -3.33 -24.17
C MET A 347 17.10 -2.16 -25.03
N ARG A 348 16.27 -1.26 -24.46
CA ARG A 348 15.76 -0.06 -25.13
C ARG A 348 16.74 1.12 -25.14
N LYS A 349 17.88 1.00 -24.46
CA LYS A 349 18.89 2.09 -24.26
C LYS A 349 18.33 3.32 -23.53
N GLU A 350 17.30 3.14 -22.72
CA GLU A 350 16.65 4.20 -21.94
C GLU A 350 17.03 4.15 -20.45
N LEU A 351 17.83 3.16 -20.05
CA LEU A 351 18.21 2.93 -18.66
C LEU A 351 18.83 4.17 -18.01
N ALA A 352 19.71 4.90 -18.70
CA ALA A 352 20.37 6.08 -18.12
C ALA A 352 19.35 7.18 -17.76
N GLU A 353 18.40 7.44 -18.66
CA GLU A 353 17.33 8.43 -18.47
C GLU A 353 16.41 8.02 -17.30
N LEU A 354 16.06 6.73 -17.23
CA LEU A 354 15.21 6.18 -16.16
C LEU A 354 15.94 6.14 -14.80
N TRP A 355 17.26 5.93 -14.81
CA TRP A 355 18.09 5.78 -13.61
C TRP A 355 18.41 7.12 -12.94
N GLU A 356 18.81 8.13 -13.72
CA GLU A 356 19.16 9.46 -13.20
C GLU A 356 17.97 10.41 -13.09
N GLY A 357 16.86 10.07 -13.76
CA GLY A 357 15.72 10.96 -13.92
C GLY A 357 15.90 11.89 -15.10
N SER A 358 14.82 12.54 -15.52
CA SER A 358 14.91 13.63 -16.48
C SER A 358 15.82 14.72 -15.91
N MET A 359 17.01 14.89 -16.49
CA MET A 359 17.89 16.02 -16.19
C MET A 359 17.06 17.30 -16.33
N PRO A 360 17.07 18.22 -15.34
CA PRO A 360 16.44 19.51 -15.53
C PRO A 360 17.11 20.15 -16.75
N ASN A 361 16.35 20.35 -17.82
CA ASN A 361 16.82 21.11 -18.96
C ASN A 361 17.29 22.46 -18.43
N PHE A 362 18.60 22.72 -18.51
CA PHE A 362 19.23 23.97 -18.08
C PHE A 362 18.65 25.21 -18.77
N ILE A 363 17.76 25.04 -19.74
CA ILE A 363 17.02 26.08 -20.45
C ILE A 363 15.93 26.72 -19.56
N ASP A 364 15.33 26.00 -18.60
CA ASP A 364 14.27 26.57 -17.75
C ASP A 364 14.81 27.46 -16.61
N LYS A 365 16.09 27.30 -16.23
CA LYS A 365 16.76 28.26 -15.32
C LYS A 365 17.07 29.60 -15.96
N ALA A 366 17.22 29.66 -17.29
CA ALA A 366 17.37 30.94 -17.99
C ALA A 366 16.06 31.74 -18.00
N ARG A 367 14.90 31.08 -17.99
CA ARG A 367 13.58 31.73 -17.95
C ARG A 367 13.11 32.16 -16.56
N GLN A 368 13.67 31.59 -15.49
CA GLN A 368 13.33 31.97 -14.11
C GLN A 368 14.18 33.14 -13.57
N VAL A 369 15.21 33.58 -14.29
CA VAL A 369 16.03 34.74 -13.91
C VAL A 369 15.58 36.03 -14.64
N GLU A 370 14.65 35.92 -15.60
CA GLU A 370 14.15 37.06 -16.40
C GLU A 370 12.67 37.44 -16.14
N VAL A 371 12.04 36.99 -15.03
CA VAL A 371 10.68 37.43 -14.64
C VAL A 371 10.67 38.08 -13.28
#